data_AF-A0A379S327-F1
#
_entry.id   AF-A0A379S327-F1
#
_cell.length_a   1.000
_cell.length_b   1.000
_cell.length_c   1.000
_cell.angle_alpha   90.00
_cell.angle_beta   90.00
_cell.angle_gamma   90.00
#
_symmetry.space_group_name_H-M   'P 1'
#
loop_
_entity.id
_entity.type
_entity.pdbx_description
1 polymer ?
#
loop_
_entity_poly.entity_id
_entity_poly.type
_entity_poly.pdbx_seq_one_letter_code
_entity_poly.pdbx_strand_id
1 'polypeptide(L)'
;MYVDTKWFSSATLALITTPFLPKGGKTLSQSGPDGLASITLPLPISAECGFAPALALHYSSSGGNGPFGVGWSCATMSIARRTSHGVPQYNDSDEFLGPDGEVLVQTLSTGDAPNPVTCFAYGDVSFPQSYTVTRYQPRTEGSFYRLEYWVGNSNGDDFWLLHDSNGILHLLGKNCRSTPQRSAGRLLIRQNGWLRSR
;
A
#
# COMPACT_ATOMS: atom_id res chain seq x y z
N MET A 1 -0.70 21.64 -61.05
CA MET A 1 -0.76 20.29 -60.44
C MET A 1 -1.16 20.48 -59.00
N TYR A 2 -2.21 19.79 -58.54
CA TYR A 2 -2.88 20.07 -57.25
C TYR A 2 -2.48 19.02 -56.22
N VAL A 3 -1.80 19.42 -55.15
CA VAL A 3 -1.75 18.66 -53.88
C VAL A 3 -1.63 19.66 -52.73
N ASP A 4 -2.73 19.85 -51.99
CA ASP A 4 -2.72 20.49 -50.67
C ASP A 4 -2.89 19.39 -49.62
N THR A 5 -1.82 19.05 -48.91
CA THR A 5 -1.84 18.04 -47.85
C THR A 5 -2.38 18.64 -46.56
N LYS A 6 -3.70 18.51 -46.37
CA LYS A 6 -4.37 18.85 -45.10
C LYS A 6 -3.85 17.99 -43.95
N TRP A 7 -3.26 18.64 -42.95
CA TRP A 7 -2.95 18.02 -41.66
C TRP A 7 -4.22 17.91 -40.81
N PHE A 8 -4.63 16.69 -40.45
CA PHE A 8 -5.65 16.48 -39.43
C PHE A 8 -5.02 16.59 -38.05
N SER A 9 -5.37 17.64 -37.30
CA SER A 9 -5.03 17.72 -35.88
C SER A 9 -6.08 16.97 -35.07
N SER A 10 -5.66 15.95 -34.32
CA SER A 10 -6.54 15.21 -33.42
C SER A 10 -6.83 16.05 -32.17
N ALA A 11 -8.02 16.61 -32.08
CA ALA A 11 -8.46 17.36 -30.91
C ALA A 11 -8.76 16.40 -29.74
N THR A 12 -7.83 16.30 -28.79
CA THR A 12 -8.11 15.69 -27.49
C THR A 12 -9.23 16.47 -26.80
N LEU A 13 -10.39 15.84 -26.60
CA LEU A 13 -11.47 16.41 -25.82
C LEU A 13 -11.04 16.53 -24.34
N ALA A 14 -10.76 17.75 -23.90
CA ALA A 14 -10.64 18.04 -22.48
C ALA A 14 -12.03 17.93 -21.82
N LEU A 15 -12.15 17.08 -20.81
CA LEU A 15 -13.37 16.98 -20.00
C LEU A 15 -13.56 18.28 -19.22
N ILE A 16 -14.59 19.05 -19.56
CA ILE A 16 -14.97 20.26 -18.82
C ILE A 16 -15.76 19.82 -17.59
N THR A 17 -15.08 19.70 -16.45
CA THR A 17 -15.72 19.41 -15.16
C THR A 17 -16.51 20.65 -14.70
N THR A 18 -17.83 20.59 -14.77
CA THR A 18 -18.71 21.62 -14.22
C THR A 18 -18.74 21.55 -12.69
N PRO A 19 -18.75 22.70 -11.98
CA PRO A 19 -18.80 22.71 -10.52
C PRO A 19 -20.16 22.17 -10.03
N PHE A 20 -20.11 21.27 -9.04
CA PHE A 20 -21.29 20.69 -8.40
C PHE A 20 -21.18 20.78 -6.87
N LEU A 21 -22.32 20.84 -6.19
CA LEU A 21 -22.37 20.76 -4.73
C LEU A 21 -22.05 19.33 -4.28
N PRO A 22 -21.07 19.11 -3.39
CA PRO A 22 -20.73 17.78 -2.92
C PRO A 22 -21.87 17.20 -2.07
N LYS A 23 -22.47 16.10 -2.54
CA LYS A 23 -23.47 15.35 -1.78
C LYS A 23 -22.76 14.56 -0.67
N GLY A 24 -22.85 15.05 0.57
CA GLY A 24 -22.32 14.36 1.75
C GLY A 24 -23.09 13.07 2.06
N GLY A 25 -22.70 11.97 1.42
CA GLY A 25 -23.29 10.64 1.61
C GLY A 25 -22.61 9.86 2.73
N LYS A 26 -23.40 9.23 3.60
CA LYS A 26 -22.98 8.10 4.44
C LYS A 26 -23.40 6.83 3.70
N THR A 27 -22.52 5.85 3.53
CA THR A 27 -22.89 4.55 2.96
C THR A 27 -23.01 3.50 4.06
N LEU A 28 -24.19 2.90 4.14
CA LEU A 28 -24.39 1.63 4.84
C LEU A 28 -24.00 0.52 3.86
N SER A 29 -23.16 -0.42 4.28
CA SER A 29 -22.83 -1.57 3.45
C SER A 29 -24.05 -2.49 3.30
N GLN A 30 -24.17 -3.12 2.14
CA GLN A 30 -25.15 -4.19 1.94
C GLN A 30 -24.81 -5.37 2.86
N SER A 31 -25.82 -6.03 3.43
CA SER A 31 -25.64 -7.22 4.27
C SER A 31 -24.96 -8.33 3.47
N GLY A 32 -23.70 -8.62 3.79
CA GLY A 32 -22.90 -9.69 3.17
C GLY A 32 -23.18 -11.06 3.79
N PRO A 33 -22.55 -12.13 3.27
CA PRO A 33 -22.70 -13.50 3.79
C PRO A 33 -22.25 -13.64 5.25
N ASP A 34 -21.38 -12.75 5.73
CA ASP A 34 -20.86 -12.74 7.10
C ASP A 34 -21.86 -12.22 8.14
N GLY A 35 -23.00 -11.66 7.70
CA GLY A 35 -24.05 -11.13 8.59
C GLY A 35 -23.66 -9.89 9.40
N LEU A 36 -22.50 -9.29 9.13
CA LEU A 36 -21.98 -8.13 9.87
C LEU A 36 -22.62 -6.81 9.40
N ALA A 37 -22.86 -5.90 10.34
CA ALA A 37 -23.24 -4.53 10.03
C ALA A 37 -21.98 -3.67 9.90
N SER A 38 -21.78 -3.05 8.74
CA SER A 38 -20.66 -2.12 8.51
C SER A 38 -21.08 -0.78 7.91
N ILE A 39 -20.32 0.26 8.25
CA ILE A 39 -20.57 1.65 7.83
C ILE A 39 -19.23 2.26 7.43
N THR A 40 -19.17 2.91 6.27
CA THR A 40 -17.99 3.63 5.81
C THR A 40 -18.26 5.13 5.80
N LEU A 41 -17.39 5.89 6.46
CA LEU A 41 -17.42 7.34 6.52
C LEU A 41 -16.11 7.91 5.93
N PRO A 42 -16.10 8.31 4.65
CA PRO A 42 -14.94 8.97 4.05
C PRO A 42 -14.58 10.24 4.81
N LEU A 43 -13.28 10.46 5.09
CA LEU A 43 -12.83 11.68 5.73
C LEU A 43 -12.73 12.81 4.68
N PRO A 44 -13.20 14.04 4.99
CA PRO A 44 -13.14 15.17 4.05
C PRO A 44 -11.71 15.74 3.99
N ILE A 45 -10.82 15.05 3.28
CA ILE A 45 -9.43 15.46 3.05
C ILE A 45 -9.33 16.16 1.69
N SER A 46 -8.76 17.37 1.66
CA SER A 46 -8.52 18.12 0.43
C SER A 46 -7.38 17.47 -0.39
N ALA A 47 -7.67 17.08 -1.63
CA ALA A 47 -6.67 16.64 -2.59
C ALA A 47 -6.06 17.84 -3.34
N GLU A 48 -5.30 18.66 -2.63
CA GLU A 48 -4.83 19.99 -3.11
C GLU A 48 -4.00 19.94 -4.40
N CYS A 49 -3.31 18.82 -4.65
CA CYS A 49 -2.59 18.55 -5.91
C CYS A 49 -3.00 17.22 -6.55
N GLY A 50 -4.24 16.76 -6.36
CA GLY A 50 -4.72 15.47 -6.87
C GLY A 50 -4.15 14.22 -6.17
N PHE A 51 -3.24 14.41 -5.21
CA PHE A 51 -2.71 13.36 -4.35
C PHE A 51 -3.05 13.63 -2.89
N ALA A 52 -3.87 12.76 -2.30
CA ALA A 52 -4.20 12.76 -0.88
C ALA A 52 -4.43 11.31 -0.40
N PRO A 53 -4.13 10.99 0.86
CA PRO A 53 -4.42 9.66 1.40
C PRO A 53 -5.94 9.49 1.52
N ALA A 54 -6.49 8.48 0.83
CA ALA A 54 -7.90 8.13 0.88
C ALA A 54 -8.23 7.43 2.21
N LEU A 55 -8.37 8.23 3.28
CA LEU A 55 -8.73 7.74 4.61
C LEU A 55 -10.25 7.74 4.80
N ALA A 56 -10.77 6.65 5.38
CA ALA A 56 -12.15 6.53 5.79
C ALA A 56 -12.22 5.91 7.18
N LEU A 57 -13.19 6.35 7.98
CA LEU A 57 -13.54 5.73 9.24
C LEU A 57 -14.53 4.61 8.96
N HIS A 58 -14.16 3.38 9.31
CA HIS A 58 -14.95 2.17 9.10
C HIS A 58 -15.50 1.66 10.44
N TYR A 59 -16.79 1.32 10.45
CA TYR A 59 -17.44 0.60 11.54
C TYR A 59 -17.66 -0.86 11.15
N SER A 60 -17.45 -1.78 12.10
CA SER A 60 -17.96 -3.14 12.05
C SER A 60 -18.58 -3.53 13.39
N SER A 61 -19.73 -4.21 13.37
CA SER A 61 -20.37 -4.77 14.57
C SER A 61 -19.52 -5.84 15.27
N SER A 62 -18.56 -6.47 14.59
CA SER A 62 -17.57 -7.39 15.17
C SER A 62 -16.25 -6.72 15.56
N GLY A 63 -16.10 -5.42 15.33
CA GLY A 63 -14.87 -4.69 15.60
C GLY A 63 -14.60 -4.54 17.10
N GLY A 64 -13.37 -4.81 17.52
CA GLY A 64 -12.92 -4.63 18.90
C GLY A 64 -12.81 -3.17 19.33
N ASN A 65 -12.21 -2.92 20.49
CA ASN A 65 -11.87 -1.58 20.94
C ASN A 65 -10.62 -1.04 20.22
N GLY A 66 -10.64 0.23 19.85
CA GLY A 66 -9.55 0.90 19.14
C GLY A 66 -9.47 2.40 19.45
N PRO A 67 -8.53 3.14 18.83
CA PRO A 67 -8.33 4.57 19.09
C PRO A 67 -9.53 5.46 18.72
N PHE A 68 -10.50 4.93 17.95
CA PHE A 68 -11.73 5.61 17.56
C PHE A 68 -12.97 5.09 18.31
N GLY A 69 -12.79 4.23 19.33
CA GLY A 69 -13.85 3.57 20.08
C GLY A 69 -14.11 2.13 19.63
N VAL A 70 -15.12 1.50 20.23
CA VAL A 70 -15.50 0.11 19.94
C VAL A 70 -16.18 0.01 18.57
N GLY A 71 -15.78 -0.97 17.77
CA GLY A 71 -16.29 -1.19 16.42
C GLY A 71 -15.71 -0.27 15.35
N TRP A 72 -15.04 0.83 15.73
CA TRP A 72 -14.55 1.86 14.83
C TRP A 72 -13.04 1.77 14.58
N SER A 73 -12.65 1.86 13.30
CA SER A 73 -11.25 1.87 12.87
C SER A 73 -11.03 2.88 11.74
N CYS A 74 -9.80 3.41 11.64
CA CYS A 74 -9.32 4.14 10.46
C CYS A 74 -8.04 3.44 10.03
N ALA A 75 -8.14 2.57 9.03
CA ALA A 75 -7.04 1.71 8.61
C ALA A 75 -6.05 2.48 7.73
N THR A 76 -4.76 2.35 8.03
CA THR A 76 -3.66 2.71 7.12
C THR A 76 -3.01 1.44 6.60
N MET A 77 -2.52 1.47 5.35
CA MET A 77 -1.75 0.37 4.78
C MET A 77 -0.62 -0.04 5.74
N SER A 78 -0.55 -1.32 6.09
CA SER A 78 0.42 -1.88 7.02
C SER A 78 0.67 -3.35 6.69
N ILE A 79 1.79 -3.87 7.18
CA ILE A 79 2.17 -5.29 7.08
C ILE A 79 2.47 -5.74 8.49
N ALA A 80 1.93 -6.89 8.88
CA ALA A 80 2.01 -7.40 10.25
C ALA A 80 2.56 -8.82 10.29
N ARG A 81 3.12 -9.26 11.43
CA ARG A 81 3.35 -10.69 11.68
C ARG A 81 2.03 -11.35 12.08
N ARG A 82 1.78 -12.56 11.60
CA ARG A 82 0.53 -13.31 11.82
C ARG A 82 0.44 -13.80 13.27
N THR A 83 -0.61 -13.39 13.98
CA THR A 83 -0.84 -13.76 15.38
C THR A 83 -1.96 -14.79 15.59
N SER A 84 -2.66 -15.19 14.52
CA SER A 84 -3.85 -16.06 14.62
C SER A 84 -3.54 -17.55 14.89
N HIS A 85 -2.29 -17.98 14.73
CA HIS A 85 -1.84 -19.36 15.03
C HIS A 85 -0.84 -19.45 16.19
N GLY A 86 -0.60 -18.34 16.90
CA GLY A 86 0.37 -18.30 18.00
C GLY A 86 1.01 -16.93 18.15
N VAL A 87 1.93 -16.82 19.12
CA VAL A 87 2.73 -15.61 19.31
C VAL A 87 3.95 -15.67 18.37
N PRO A 88 4.19 -14.65 17.53
CA PRO A 88 5.38 -14.56 16.68
C PRO A 88 6.66 -14.67 17.50
N GLN A 89 7.60 -15.49 17.03
CA GLN A 89 8.89 -15.72 17.69
C GLN A 89 9.99 -14.78 17.20
N TYR A 90 9.69 -13.91 16.23
CA TYR A 90 10.61 -12.97 15.59
C TYR A 90 11.79 -13.66 14.89
N ASN A 91 11.54 -14.85 14.33
CA ASN A 91 12.47 -15.61 13.51
C ASN A 91 11.88 -15.87 12.11
N ASP A 92 12.57 -16.67 11.30
CA ASP A 92 12.21 -16.98 9.90
C ASP A 92 10.99 -17.91 9.75
N SER A 93 10.44 -18.45 10.86
CA SER A 93 9.23 -19.28 10.84
C SER A 93 7.92 -18.49 11.00
N ASP A 94 8.00 -17.19 11.30
CA ASP A 94 6.82 -16.33 11.41
C ASP A 94 6.24 -16.01 10.02
N GLU A 95 4.93 -16.22 9.85
CA GLU A 95 4.21 -15.74 8.66
C GLU A 95 3.92 -14.23 8.75
N PHE A 96 3.89 -13.56 7.59
CA PHE A 96 3.46 -12.17 7.47
C PHE A 96 2.05 -12.06 6.88
N LEU A 97 1.36 -10.95 7.19
CA LEU A 97 0.06 -10.59 6.64
C LEU A 97 0.19 -9.31 5.80
N GLY A 98 -0.41 -9.33 4.61
CA GLY A 98 -0.47 -8.19 3.71
C GLY A 98 -1.43 -7.09 4.19
N PRO A 99 -1.51 -5.95 3.49
CA PRO A 99 -2.44 -4.86 3.84
C PRO A 99 -3.93 -5.21 3.69
N ASP A 100 -4.22 -6.27 2.95
CA ASP A 100 -5.51 -6.95 2.80
C ASP A 100 -5.82 -7.93 3.95
N GLY A 101 -4.83 -8.24 4.80
CA GLY A 101 -4.93 -9.26 5.85
C GLY A 101 -4.65 -10.69 5.37
N GLU A 102 -4.31 -10.88 4.08
CA GLU A 102 -4.00 -12.20 3.53
C GLU A 102 -2.59 -12.67 3.93
N VAL A 103 -2.42 -13.99 4.01
CA VAL A 103 -1.12 -14.57 4.39
C VAL A 103 -0.14 -14.44 3.23
N LEU A 104 1.01 -13.82 3.50
CA LEU A 104 2.07 -13.64 2.53
C LEU A 104 2.94 -14.89 2.42
N VAL A 105 3.25 -15.29 1.19
CA VAL A 105 4.14 -16.41 0.86
C VAL A 105 5.27 -15.88 -0.02
N GLN A 106 6.49 -16.40 0.18
CA GLN A 106 7.62 -16.03 -0.68
C GLN A 106 7.38 -16.54 -2.11
N THR A 107 7.61 -15.68 -3.11
CA THR A 107 7.53 -16.10 -4.52
C THR A 107 8.62 -17.13 -4.83
N LEU A 108 8.32 -18.12 -5.68
CA LEU A 108 9.29 -19.13 -6.07
C LEU A 108 10.51 -18.51 -6.78
N SER A 109 11.71 -18.96 -6.40
CA SER A 109 12.96 -18.64 -7.09
C SER A 109 13.04 -19.41 -8.41
N THR A 110 13.25 -18.72 -9.52
CA THR A 110 13.45 -19.32 -10.84
C THR A 110 14.73 -18.81 -11.49
N GLY A 111 15.21 -19.47 -12.56
CA GLY A 111 16.43 -19.06 -13.26
C GLY A 111 16.38 -17.63 -13.79
N ASP A 112 15.22 -17.21 -14.32
CA ASP A 112 15.00 -15.87 -14.88
C ASP A 112 14.61 -14.83 -13.81
N ALA A 113 14.10 -15.29 -12.65
CA ALA A 113 13.69 -14.46 -11.53
C ALA A 113 14.13 -15.09 -10.19
N PRO A 114 15.42 -14.94 -9.82
CA PRO A 114 15.90 -15.40 -8.52
C PRO A 114 15.16 -14.69 -7.37
N ASN A 115 14.93 -15.43 -6.29
CA ASN A 115 14.41 -14.93 -5.03
C ASN A 115 15.06 -15.71 -3.86
N PRO A 116 15.71 -15.06 -2.88
CA PRO A 116 15.98 -13.63 -2.78
C PRO A 116 17.04 -13.12 -3.77
N VAL A 117 17.20 -11.80 -3.86
CA VAL A 117 18.27 -11.11 -4.60
C VAL A 117 19.04 -10.15 -3.70
N THR A 118 20.33 -9.94 -3.95
CA THR A 118 21.11 -8.87 -3.31
C THR A 118 21.13 -7.63 -4.21
N CYS A 119 20.83 -6.46 -3.64
CA CYS A 119 20.86 -5.19 -4.38
C CYS A 119 21.56 -4.08 -3.59
N PHE A 120 22.09 -3.10 -4.33
CA PHE A 120 22.79 -1.91 -3.80
C PHE A 120 22.12 -0.59 -4.24
N ALA A 121 20.99 -0.67 -4.94
CA ALA A 121 20.23 0.47 -5.44
C ALA A 121 18.76 0.10 -5.67
N TYR A 122 17.90 1.11 -5.75
CA TYR A 122 16.51 1.02 -6.21
C TYR A 122 16.20 2.21 -7.12
N GLY A 123 15.93 1.94 -8.41
CA GLY A 123 15.89 2.98 -9.44
C GLY A 123 17.21 3.76 -9.46
N ASP A 124 17.13 5.09 -9.52
CA ASP A 124 18.30 6.00 -9.49
C ASP A 124 18.89 6.21 -8.08
N VAL A 125 18.32 5.59 -7.04
CA VAL A 125 18.78 5.74 -5.64
C VAL A 125 19.75 4.62 -5.29
N SER A 126 21.02 4.95 -5.10
CA SER A 126 22.01 4.03 -4.53
C SER A 126 21.94 3.98 -3.00
N PHE A 127 22.26 2.82 -2.43
CA PHE A 127 22.31 2.60 -0.99
C PHE A 127 23.76 2.47 -0.50
N PRO A 128 24.07 2.92 0.73
CA PRO A 128 25.40 2.76 1.32
C PRO A 128 25.71 1.31 1.75
N GLN A 129 24.73 0.41 1.68
CA GLN A 129 24.85 -1.00 2.03
C GLN A 129 24.06 -1.89 1.07
N SER A 130 24.42 -3.17 1.02
CA SER A 130 23.61 -4.22 0.42
C SER A 130 22.29 -4.40 1.19
N TYR A 131 21.22 -4.69 0.46
CA TYR A 131 20.00 -5.28 1.01
C TYR A 131 19.77 -6.65 0.38
N THR A 132 19.27 -7.59 1.19
CA THR A 132 18.71 -8.85 0.71
C THR A 132 17.21 -8.65 0.52
N VAL A 133 16.75 -8.78 -0.72
CA VAL A 133 15.36 -8.53 -1.11
C VAL A 133 14.66 -9.84 -1.39
N THR A 134 13.62 -10.11 -0.62
CA THR A 134 12.75 -11.28 -0.76
C THR A 134 11.40 -10.82 -1.27
N ARG A 135 10.98 -11.31 -2.44
CA ARG A 135 9.64 -11.05 -2.99
C ARG A 135 8.60 -11.93 -2.30
N TYR A 136 7.49 -11.31 -1.93
CA TYR A 136 6.30 -11.95 -1.36
C TYR A 136 5.07 -11.71 -2.25
N GLN A 137 4.10 -12.60 -2.14
CA GLN A 137 2.77 -12.50 -2.76
C GLN A 137 1.70 -12.97 -1.76
N PRO A 138 0.46 -12.46 -1.83
CA PRO A 138 -0.68 -13.05 -1.12
C PRO A 138 -0.87 -14.54 -1.45
N ARG A 139 -1.33 -15.32 -0.48
CA ARG A 139 -1.81 -16.69 -0.71
C ARG A 139 -3.04 -16.72 -1.62
N THR A 140 -3.91 -15.73 -1.47
CA THR A 140 -5.08 -15.49 -2.32
C THR A 140 -4.89 -14.15 -3.01
N GLU A 141 -4.64 -14.14 -4.32
CA GLU A 141 -4.38 -12.91 -5.07
C GLU A 141 -5.67 -12.13 -5.35
N GLY A 142 -5.59 -10.79 -5.35
CA GLY A 142 -6.74 -9.92 -5.61
C GLY A 142 -6.40 -8.50 -6.05
N SER A 143 -5.35 -7.89 -5.49
CA SER A 143 -4.95 -6.52 -5.84
C SER A 143 -3.79 -6.45 -6.84
N PHE A 144 -3.10 -7.57 -7.07
CA PHE A 144 -1.95 -7.72 -7.96
C PHE A 144 -0.80 -6.75 -7.65
N TYR A 145 -0.61 -6.43 -6.37
CA TYR A 145 0.55 -5.65 -5.93
C TYR A 145 1.82 -6.50 -5.93
N ARG A 146 2.97 -5.88 -6.19
CA ARG A 146 4.28 -6.51 -5.96
C ARG A 146 4.76 -6.09 -4.58
N LEU A 147 5.00 -7.07 -3.71
CA LEU A 147 5.52 -6.83 -2.36
C LEU A 147 6.93 -7.40 -2.20
N GLU A 148 7.79 -6.62 -1.55
CA GLU A 148 9.18 -6.98 -1.29
C GLU A 148 9.54 -6.67 0.16
N TYR A 149 10.23 -7.62 0.81
CA TYR A 149 10.88 -7.41 2.10
C TYR A 149 12.37 -7.16 1.87
N TRP A 150 12.84 -6.01 2.32
CA TRP A 150 14.21 -5.54 2.17
C TRP A 150 14.91 -5.66 3.52
N VAL A 151 15.80 -6.65 3.66
CA VAL A 151 16.56 -6.92 4.89
C VAL A 151 17.94 -6.25 4.80
N GLY A 152 18.26 -5.43 5.80
CA GLY A 152 19.54 -4.71 5.88
C GLY A 152 20.63 -5.50 6.59
N ASN A 153 21.82 -4.89 6.71
CA ASN A 153 22.93 -5.48 7.47
C ASN A 153 22.81 -5.27 8.99
N SER A 154 21.94 -4.36 9.43
CA SER A 154 21.77 -3.98 10.84
C SER A 154 20.33 -4.21 11.33
N ASN A 155 20.18 -4.61 12.59
CA ASN A 155 18.86 -4.74 13.22
C ASN A 155 18.08 -3.42 13.15
N GLY A 156 16.93 -3.44 12.46
CA GLY A 156 16.05 -2.28 12.29
C GLY A 156 16.30 -1.45 11.02
N ASP A 157 17.23 -1.86 10.15
CA ASP A 157 17.32 -1.28 8.80
C ASP A 157 16.22 -1.80 7.86
N ASP A 158 15.60 -2.92 8.21
CA ASP A 158 14.59 -3.63 7.42
C ASP A 158 13.37 -2.77 7.08
N PHE A 159 12.83 -2.97 5.89
CA PHE A 159 11.59 -2.32 5.44
C PHE A 159 10.83 -3.17 4.44
N TRP A 160 9.58 -2.78 4.20
CA TRP A 160 8.76 -3.34 3.14
C TRP A 160 8.55 -2.32 2.04
N LEU A 161 8.55 -2.79 0.80
CA LEU A 161 8.28 -2.01 -0.38
C LEU A 161 7.12 -2.64 -1.15
N LEU A 162 6.03 -1.90 -1.30
CA LEU A 162 4.83 -2.33 -2.03
C LEU A 162 4.65 -1.46 -3.26
N HIS A 163 4.59 -2.08 -4.43
CA HIS A 163 4.18 -1.45 -5.68
C HIS A 163 2.72 -1.82 -5.92
N ASP A 164 1.82 -0.83 -5.95
CA ASP A 164 0.42 -1.07 -6.29
C ASP A 164 0.24 -1.22 -7.81
N SER A 165 -0.92 -1.72 -8.23
CA SER A 165 -1.26 -1.92 -9.64
C SER A 165 -1.54 -0.62 -10.41
N ASN A 166 -1.65 0.53 -9.71
CA ASN A 166 -1.77 1.87 -10.31
C ASN A 166 -0.40 2.55 -10.51
N GLY A 167 0.70 1.92 -10.07
CA GLY A 167 2.07 2.44 -10.17
C GLY A 167 2.51 3.31 -8.98
N ILE A 168 1.77 3.30 -7.87
CA ILE A 168 2.15 3.98 -6.62
C ILE A 168 3.10 3.08 -5.83
N LEU A 169 4.16 3.69 -5.29
CA LEU A 169 5.15 3.03 -4.45
C LEU A 169 4.95 3.40 -2.97
N HIS A 170 4.77 2.38 -2.14
CA HIS A 170 4.58 2.51 -0.70
C HIS A 170 5.80 1.93 0.05
N LEU A 171 6.44 2.77 0.85
CA LEU A 171 7.55 2.39 1.73
C LEU A 171 7.03 2.26 3.17
N LEU A 172 7.13 1.06 3.76
CA LEU A 172 6.61 0.77 5.10
C LEU A 172 7.75 0.32 6.04
N GLY A 173 7.71 0.78 7.29
CA GLY A 173 8.63 0.32 8.35
C GLY A 173 10.05 0.94 8.35
N LYS A 174 10.46 1.70 7.33
CA LYS A 174 11.85 2.20 7.20
C LYS A 174 12.38 3.01 8.40
N ASN A 175 11.49 3.69 9.13
CA ASN A 175 11.84 4.43 10.34
C ASN A 175 11.27 3.73 11.59
N CYS A 176 12.01 3.80 12.71
CA CYS A 176 11.64 3.28 14.04
C CYS A 176 10.28 3.74 14.60
N ARG A 177 9.66 4.72 13.93
CA ARG A 177 8.44 5.43 14.31
C ARG A 177 7.26 5.18 13.34
N SER A 178 7.53 4.50 12.22
CA SER A 178 6.52 3.81 11.40
C SER A 178 6.39 2.33 11.78
N THR A 179 7.43 1.77 12.40
CA THR A 179 7.43 0.44 13.01
C THR A 179 6.89 0.52 14.43
N PRO A 180 6.00 -0.37 14.89
CA PRO A 180 5.59 -0.47 16.29
C PRO A 180 6.74 -0.92 17.22
N GLN A 181 7.72 -0.05 17.45
CA GLN A 181 8.66 -0.19 18.56
C GLN A 181 8.01 0.24 19.88
N ARG A 182 8.59 -0.21 21.01
CA ARG A 182 8.06 0.00 22.36
C ARG A 182 7.87 1.47 22.81
N SER A 183 8.29 2.49 22.04
CA SER A 183 7.98 3.89 22.35
C SER A 183 8.15 4.93 21.21
N ALA A 184 7.11 5.78 21.09
CA ALA A 184 7.12 7.25 20.85
C ALA A 184 7.22 7.89 19.43
N GLY A 185 6.05 8.42 19.00
CA GLY A 185 5.84 9.42 17.93
C GLY A 185 6.08 8.88 16.52
N ARG A 186 6.19 9.69 15.45
CA ARG A 186 5.35 10.78 14.92
C ARG A 186 5.72 10.93 13.42
N LEU A 187 4.78 10.60 12.54
CA LEU A 187 4.85 10.49 11.07
C LEU A 187 5.67 11.56 10.32
N LEU A 188 6.43 11.11 9.30
CA LEU A 188 6.72 11.87 8.07
C LEU A 188 6.68 10.89 6.88
N ILE A 189 5.58 10.93 6.11
CA ILE A 189 5.52 10.28 4.79
C ILE A 189 6.17 11.26 3.81
N ARG A 190 7.34 10.89 3.24
CA ARG A 190 7.83 11.50 2.00
C ARG A 190 7.62 10.50 0.87
N GLN A 191 6.61 10.75 0.04
CA GLN A 191 6.55 10.16 -1.29
C GLN A 191 7.23 11.13 -2.25
N ASN A 192 8.44 10.80 -2.68
CA ASN A 192 9.05 11.44 -3.83
C ASN A 192 8.65 10.59 -5.05
N GLY A 193 7.63 11.03 -5.80
CA GLY A 193 7.25 10.37 -7.05
C GLY A 193 8.34 10.53 -8.10
N TRP A 194 8.57 9.50 -8.92
CA TRP A 194 9.41 9.58 -10.11
C TRP A 194 8.78 8.89 -11.32
N LEU A 195 9.27 9.30 -12.49
CA LEU A 195 8.70 9.03 -13.80
C LEU A 195 8.95 7.59 -14.27
N ARG A 196 8.16 7.16 -15.26
CA ARG A 196 8.27 5.85 -15.92
C ARG A 196 9.71 5.55 -16.36
N SER A 197 10.20 4.33 -16.10
CA SER A 197 11.27 3.78 -16.94
C SER A 197 10.70 3.39 -18.32
N ARG A 198 11.59 3.36 -19.31
CA ARG A 198 11.48 2.43 -20.44
C ARG A 198 12.24 1.14 -20.10
#